data_AF-A0A0D7AAH8-F1
#
_entry.id   AF-A0A0D7AAH8-F1
#
_cell.length_a   1.000
_cell.length_b   1.000
_cell.length_c   1.000
_cell.angle_alpha   90.00
_cell.angle_beta   90.00
_cell.angle_gamma   90.00
#
_symmetry.space_group_name_H-M   'P 1'
#
loop_
_entity.id
_entity.type
_entity.pdbx_description
1 polymer ?
#
loop_
_entity_poly.entity_id
_entity_poly.type
_entity_poly.pdbx_seq_one_letter_code
_entity_poly.pdbx_strand_id
1 'polypeptide(L)'
;NATVVSQYTPDEYERTSYYNGITGHGDHPELVYRSDFLTTPFPKPVGRHAHIPVKSLHGVFDTPLNDVWDTVGPEIRDLIKAQKNNWSSVDPARFFTHGPPGEEEKGSLGPVVTWVSVMPGSTSSNTAHEISQEILTLLLKNGVEDAVVE
;
A
#
# COMPACT_ATOMS: atom_id res chain seq x y z
N ASN A 1 -25.57 -1.44 -17.60
CA ASN A 1 -24.32 -0.67 -17.66
C ASN A 1 -23.20 -1.50 -17.09
N ALA A 2 -22.28 -1.97 -17.93
CA ALA A 2 -21.05 -2.59 -17.45
C ALA A 2 -20.13 -1.47 -16.95
N THR A 3 -19.86 -1.45 -15.65
CA THR A 3 -18.88 -0.54 -15.06
C THR A 3 -17.51 -0.92 -15.64
N VAL A 4 -16.89 -0.03 -16.40
CA VAL A 4 -15.51 -0.24 -16.88
C VAL A 4 -14.62 -0.24 -15.64
N VAL A 5 -14.05 -1.39 -15.31
CA VAL A 5 -13.07 -1.51 -14.23
C VAL A 5 -11.84 -0.72 -14.63
N SER A 6 -11.35 0.16 -13.75
CA SER A 6 -10.14 0.92 -14.01
C SER A 6 -8.95 -0.02 -14.20
N GLN A 7 -8.03 0.32 -15.11
CA GLN A 7 -6.77 -0.40 -15.27
C GLN A 7 -5.89 -0.35 -14.01
N TYR A 8 -6.16 0.59 -13.10
CA TYR A 8 -5.43 0.74 -11.83
C TYR A 8 -6.06 0.00 -10.67
N THR A 9 -7.20 -0.68 -10.89
CA THR A 9 -7.83 -1.48 -9.85
C THR A 9 -7.09 -2.81 -9.71
N PRO A 10 -6.53 -3.14 -8.54
CA PRO A 10 -6.04 -4.48 -8.25
C PRO A 10 -7.14 -5.50 -8.46
N ASP A 11 -6.79 -6.72 -8.85
CA ASP A 11 -7.83 -7.74 -9.00
C ASP A 11 -8.46 -8.12 -7.65
N GLU A 12 -9.65 -8.72 -7.70
CA GLU A 12 -10.46 -8.98 -6.50
C GLU A 12 -9.74 -9.79 -5.43
N TYR A 13 -8.89 -10.75 -5.84
CA TYR A 13 -8.14 -11.57 -4.91
C TYR A 13 -7.08 -10.75 -4.17
N GLU A 14 -6.32 -9.96 -4.92
CA GLU A 14 -5.33 -9.05 -4.35
C GLU A 14 -5.99 -8.01 -3.43
N ARG A 15 -7.04 -7.34 -3.91
CA ARG A 15 -7.81 -6.33 -3.15
C ARG A 15 -8.22 -6.81 -1.77
N THR A 16 -8.68 -8.04 -1.67
CA THR A 16 -9.23 -8.63 -0.45
C THR A 16 -8.23 -9.44 0.36
N SER A 17 -7.02 -9.68 -0.14
CA SER A 17 -6.02 -10.52 0.55
C SER A 17 -4.70 -9.81 0.83
N TYR A 18 -4.48 -8.62 0.27
CA TYR A 18 -3.18 -7.96 0.30
C TYR A 18 -2.68 -7.73 1.73
N TYR A 19 -3.52 -7.23 2.62
CA TYR A 19 -3.16 -6.95 4.03
C TYR A 19 -3.45 -8.10 5.00
N ASN A 20 -3.57 -9.33 4.50
CA ASN A 20 -3.82 -10.50 5.35
C ASN A 20 -2.77 -10.61 6.48
N GLY A 21 -3.23 -10.72 7.72
CA GLY A 21 -2.37 -10.80 8.91
C GLY A 21 -2.06 -9.49 9.62
N ILE A 22 -2.35 -8.34 9.02
CA ILE A 22 -2.09 -7.02 9.64
C ILE A 22 -3.00 -6.76 10.83
N THR A 23 -4.26 -7.20 10.75
CA THR A 23 -5.21 -7.16 11.86
C THR A 23 -5.58 -8.57 12.30
N GLY A 24 -5.99 -8.72 13.57
CA GLY A 24 -6.51 -9.98 14.08
C GLY A 24 -7.85 -10.35 13.43
N HIS A 25 -8.14 -11.64 13.36
CA HIS A 25 -9.46 -12.19 12.98
C HIS A 25 -9.96 -11.90 11.56
N GLY A 26 -9.07 -11.54 10.63
CA GLY A 26 -9.42 -11.38 9.20
C GLY A 26 -10.09 -10.05 8.87
N ASP A 27 -10.06 -9.07 9.79
CA ASP A 27 -10.69 -7.77 9.63
C ASP A 27 -9.70 -6.73 9.05
N HIS A 28 -8.90 -7.14 8.06
CA HIS A 28 -7.85 -6.29 7.49
C HIS A 28 -8.45 -5.37 6.41
N PRO A 29 -7.86 -4.19 6.18
CA PRO A 29 -8.36 -3.28 5.16
C PRO A 29 -8.30 -3.90 3.76
N GLU A 30 -9.15 -3.41 2.86
CA GLU A 30 -9.07 -3.70 1.43
C GLU A 30 -8.06 -2.77 0.75
N LEU A 31 -7.29 -3.31 -0.20
CA LEU A 31 -6.36 -2.51 -1.00
C LEU A 31 -7.11 -1.79 -2.12
N VAL A 32 -7.08 -0.46 -2.13
CA VAL A 32 -7.69 0.33 -3.21
C VAL A 32 -6.78 0.43 -4.43
N TYR A 33 -5.49 0.68 -4.18
CA TYR A 33 -4.46 0.91 -5.18
C TYR A 33 -3.08 0.71 -4.53
N ARG A 34 -2.08 0.30 -5.30
CA ARG A 34 -0.67 0.45 -4.92
C ARG A 34 0.16 0.83 -6.13
N SER A 35 1.11 1.74 -5.97
CA SER A 35 1.80 2.35 -7.11
C SER A 35 2.68 1.40 -7.90
N ASP A 36 3.11 0.30 -7.28
CA ASP A 36 3.99 -0.71 -7.86
C ASP A 36 3.26 -1.94 -8.41
N PHE A 37 1.91 -1.99 -8.38
CA PHE A 37 1.17 -3.22 -8.70
C PHE A 37 1.46 -3.80 -10.10
N LEU A 38 1.85 -2.96 -11.07
CA LEU A 38 2.24 -3.38 -12.42
C LEU A 38 3.63 -4.00 -12.49
N THR A 39 4.55 -3.60 -11.61
CA THR A 39 5.94 -4.08 -11.59
C THR A 39 6.14 -5.18 -10.54
N THR A 40 5.27 -5.28 -9.53
CA THR A 40 5.32 -6.27 -8.46
C THR A 40 4.01 -7.06 -8.36
N PRO A 41 3.77 -8.06 -9.24
CA PRO A 41 2.54 -8.84 -9.22
C PRO A 41 2.29 -9.53 -7.87
N PHE A 42 1.04 -9.50 -7.40
CA PHE A 42 0.66 -10.19 -6.17
C PHE A 42 0.51 -11.71 -6.42
N PRO A 43 1.27 -12.57 -5.72
CA PRO A 43 1.24 -14.00 -5.97
C PRO A 43 -0.11 -14.59 -5.55
N LYS A 44 -0.75 -15.32 -6.48
CA LYS A 44 -1.96 -16.08 -6.17
C LYS A 44 -1.58 -17.48 -5.71
N PRO A 45 -2.09 -17.97 -4.58
CA PRO A 45 -1.86 -19.32 -4.12
C PRO A 45 -2.34 -20.33 -5.18
N VAL A 46 -1.49 -21.29 -5.52
CA VAL A 46 -1.81 -22.38 -6.48
C VAL A 46 -1.66 -23.72 -5.80
N GLY A 47 -2.64 -24.61 -6.00
CA GLY A 47 -2.59 -26.00 -5.53
C GLY A 47 -3.37 -26.25 -4.25
N ARG A 48 -3.35 -27.51 -3.79
CA ARG A 48 -4.20 -28.01 -2.69
C ARG A 48 -3.83 -27.46 -1.31
N HIS A 49 -2.56 -27.10 -1.09
CA HIS A 49 -2.04 -26.63 0.20
C HIS A 49 -1.54 -25.19 0.08
N ALA A 50 -2.22 -24.39 -0.73
CA ALA A 50 -1.83 -23.04 -0.99
C ALA A 50 -2.40 -22.12 0.11
N HIS A 51 -1.56 -21.26 0.66
CA HIS A 51 -1.92 -20.38 1.76
C HIS A 51 -1.91 -18.92 1.28
N ILE A 52 -2.83 -18.12 1.81
CA ILE A 52 -2.82 -16.68 1.59
C ILE A 52 -1.56 -16.13 2.28
N PRO A 53 -0.72 -15.33 1.59
CA PRO A 53 0.44 -14.71 2.22
C PRO A 53 0.02 -13.94 3.47
N VAL A 54 0.77 -14.11 4.57
CA VAL A 54 0.54 -13.37 5.82
C VAL A 54 1.54 -12.24 5.86
N LYS A 55 1.11 -11.05 6.31
CA LYS A 55 1.96 -9.88 6.48
C LYS A 55 2.01 -9.41 7.93
N SER A 56 3.10 -8.76 8.28
CA SER A 56 3.22 -7.97 9.50
C SER A 56 3.60 -6.53 9.16
N LEU A 57 3.06 -5.58 9.93
CA LEU A 57 3.39 -4.16 9.82
C LEU A 57 4.69 -3.87 10.56
N HIS A 58 5.62 -3.21 9.87
CA HIS A 58 6.91 -2.79 10.39
C HIS A 58 7.07 -1.28 10.22
N GLY A 59 7.78 -0.66 11.16
CA GLY A 59 8.19 0.74 11.02
C GLY A 59 9.22 0.95 9.93
N VAL A 60 9.33 2.18 9.45
CA VAL A 60 10.37 2.62 8.51
C VAL A 60 11.52 3.21 9.32
N PHE A 61 12.72 2.63 9.18
CA PHE A 61 13.93 3.06 9.87
C PHE A 61 15.11 3.09 8.90
N ASP A 62 16.07 3.99 9.15
CA ASP A 62 17.32 4.12 8.40
C ASP A 62 17.12 4.29 6.88
N THR A 63 16.12 5.08 6.49
CA THR A 63 15.82 5.38 5.07
C THR A 63 15.81 6.89 4.79
N PRO A 64 16.03 7.34 3.54
CA PRO A 64 15.92 8.75 3.18
C PRO A 64 14.57 9.38 3.54
N LEU A 65 13.49 8.59 3.61
CA LEU A 65 12.19 9.08 4.02
C LEU A 65 12.18 9.61 5.45
N ASN A 66 12.95 8.99 6.36
CA ASN A 66 13.02 9.40 7.76
C ASN A 66 13.56 10.83 7.92
N ASP A 67 14.56 11.20 7.12
CA ASP A 67 15.22 12.51 7.20
C ASP A 67 14.31 13.66 6.74
N VAL A 68 13.36 13.36 5.85
CA VAL A 68 12.49 14.37 5.22
C VAL A 68 11.05 14.31 5.69
N TRP A 69 10.65 13.29 6.46
CA TRP A 69 9.25 13.02 6.82
C TRP A 69 8.55 14.20 7.51
N ASP A 70 9.25 14.89 8.41
CA ASP A 70 8.70 16.03 9.13
C ASP A 70 8.33 17.21 8.21
N THR A 71 8.88 17.23 6.99
CA THR A 71 8.55 18.19 5.94
C THR A 71 7.54 17.62 4.95
N VAL A 72 7.82 16.44 4.37
CA VAL A 72 6.98 15.88 3.30
C VAL A 72 5.66 15.30 3.81
N GLY A 73 5.60 14.75 5.03
CA GLY A 73 4.39 14.17 5.61
C GLY A 73 3.23 15.18 5.69
N PRO A 74 3.43 16.38 6.26
CA PRO A 74 2.45 17.46 6.22
C PRO A 74 2.05 17.89 4.81
N GLU A 75 2.99 17.93 3.86
CA GLU A 75 2.69 18.30 2.46
C GLU A 75 1.82 17.24 1.77
N ILE A 76 2.13 15.94 1.96
CA ILE A 76 1.31 14.82 1.48
C ILE A 76 -0.11 14.92 2.04
N ARG A 77 -0.22 15.17 3.35
CA ARG A 77 -1.51 15.38 4.00
C ARG A 77 -2.31 16.49 3.34
N ASP A 78 -1.67 17.62 3.06
CA ASP A 78 -2.34 18.80 2.51
C ASP A 78 -2.72 18.58 1.03
N LEU A 79 -1.91 17.83 0.26
CA LEU A 79 -2.26 17.35 -1.08
C LEU A 79 -3.53 16.48 -1.06
N ILE A 80 -3.62 15.50 -0.15
CA ILE A 80 -4.80 14.63 -0.04
C ILE A 80 -6.05 15.43 0.39
N LYS A 81 -5.90 16.38 1.33
CA LYS A 81 -7.00 17.26 1.76
C LYS A 81 -7.53 18.13 0.62
N ALA A 82 -6.67 18.62 -0.26
CA ALA A 82 -7.07 19.47 -1.39
C ALA A 82 -8.05 18.75 -2.33
N GLN A 83 -7.94 17.42 -2.44
CA GLN A 83 -8.80 16.57 -3.28
C GLN A 83 -10.15 16.23 -2.63
N LYS A 84 -10.47 16.76 -1.44
CA LYS A 84 -11.71 16.51 -0.69
C LYS A 84 -12.01 15.02 -0.42
N ASN A 85 -10.99 14.18 -0.43
CA ASN A 85 -11.14 12.77 -0.12
C ASN A 85 -11.29 12.58 1.39
N ASN A 86 -12.20 11.70 1.80
CA ASN A 86 -12.36 11.30 3.19
C ASN A 86 -11.24 10.31 3.57
N TRP A 87 -10.03 10.84 3.73
CA TRP A 87 -8.86 10.10 4.22
C TRP A 87 -8.83 10.07 5.76
N SER A 88 -8.15 9.08 6.31
CA SER A 88 -8.06 8.84 7.75
C SER A 88 -6.64 9.06 8.28
N SER A 89 -5.62 8.47 7.64
CA SER A 89 -4.22 8.58 8.06
C SER A 89 -3.26 8.50 6.88
N VAL A 90 -2.03 8.98 7.08
CA VAL A 90 -0.89 8.82 6.17
C VAL A 90 0.30 8.50 7.04
N ASP A 91 0.88 7.32 6.86
CA ASP A 91 1.93 6.81 7.72
C ASP A 91 3.04 6.13 6.90
N PRO A 92 4.33 6.32 7.26
CA PRO A 92 5.41 5.52 6.71
C PRO A 92 5.29 4.09 7.25
N ALA A 93 5.25 3.12 6.35
CA ALA A 93 5.12 1.70 6.68
C ALA A 93 6.10 0.84 5.89
N ARG A 94 6.42 -0.34 6.41
CA ARG A 94 6.91 -1.47 5.62
C ARG A 94 6.09 -2.70 5.94
N PHE A 95 5.87 -3.52 4.95
CA PHE A 95 5.17 -4.79 5.12
C PHE A 95 6.13 -5.95 4.96
N PHE A 96 6.32 -6.73 6.03
CA PHE A 96 7.01 -8.01 5.93
C PHE A 96 6.01 -9.07 5.48
N THR A 97 6.29 -9.76 4.38
CA THR A 97 5.47 -10.88 3.89
C THR A 97 6.14 -12.16 4.33
N HIS A 98 5.49 -12.92 5.21
CA HIS A 98 6.03 -14.15 5.79
C HIS A 98 6.20 -15.25 4.73
N GLY A 99 7.17 -16.14 4.98
CA GLY A 99 7.31 -17.38 4.24
C GLY A 99 6.10 -18.32 4.44
N PRO A 100 6.10 -19.48 3.76
CA PRO A 100 5.06 -20.49 3.95
C PRO A 100 5.02 -21.00 5.40
N PRO A 101 3.91 -21.64 5.83
CA PRO A 101 3.81 -22.18 7.18
C PRO A 101 4.98 -23.10 7.56
N GLY A 102 5.62 -22.83 8.69
CA GLY A 102 6.82 -23.53 9.16
C GLY A 102 8.16 -22.95 8.67
N GLU A 103 8.14 -21.92 7.82
CA GLU A 103 9.30 -21.15 7.37
C GLU A 103 8.98 -19.65 7.36
N GLU A 104 8.15 -19.19 8.31
CA GLU A 104 7.64 -17.81 8.36
C GLU A 104 8.77 -16.77 8.36
N GLU A 105 9.90 -17.09 9.00
CA GLU A 105 11.09 -16.23 9.08
C GLU A 105 11.80 -16.01 7.73
N LYS A 106 11.58 -16.88 6.75
CA LYS A 106 12.15 -16.75 5.39
C LYS A 106 11.34 -15.80 4.49
N GLY A 107 10.50 -14.98 5.09
CA GLY A 107 9.75 -13.94 4.41
C GLY A 107 10.64 -12.83 3.81
N SER A 108 9.98 -11.86 3.19
CA SER A 108 10.63 -10.70 2.57
C SER A 108 10.06 -9.40 3.12
N LEU A 109 10.97 -8.44 3.37
CA LEU A 109 10.58 -7.10 3.75
C LEU A 109 10.31 -6.27 2.48
N GLY A 110 9.07 -5.77 2.35
CA GLY A 110 8.64 -4.94 1.24
C GLY A 110 9.33 -3.57 1.19
N PRO A 111 9.04 -2.75 0.16
CA PRO A 111 9.62 -1.42 0.01
C PRO A 111 9.19 -0.48 1.15
N VAL A 112 9.72 0.75 1.13
CA VAL A 112 9.17 1.83 1.96
C VAL A 112 7.83 2.24 1.38
N VAL A 113 6.79 2.23 2.20
CA VAL A 113 5.43 2.57 1.80
C VAL A 113 4.98 3.86 2.47
N THR A 114 4.44 4.79 1.69
CA THR A 114 3.54 5.83 2.21
C THR A 114 2.13 5.25 2.22
N TRP A 115 1.67 4.82 3.39
CA TRP A 115 0.40 4.11 3.53
C TRP A 115 -0.73 5.10 3.82
N VAL A 116 -1.68 5.22 2.90
CA VAL A 116 -2.78 6.18 2.96
C VAL A 116 -4.09 5.45 3.28
N SER A 117 -4.54 5.59 4.53
CA SER A 117 -5.84 5.05 4.94
C SER A 117 -6.97 5.94 4.47
N VAL A 118 -8.01 5.35 3.88
CA VAL A 118 -9.21 6.04 3.40
C VAL A 118 -10.48 5.38 3.93
N MET A 119 -11.56 6.16 4.07
CA MET A 119 -12.85 5.59 4.43
C MET A 119 -13.33 4.62 3.34
N PRO A 120 -13.92 3.46 3.70
CA PRO A 120 -14.42 2.51 2.70
C PRO A 120 -15.38 3.17 1.70
N GLY A 121 -15.13 2.94 0.41
CA GLY A 121 -15.92 3.50 -0.70
C GLY A 121 -15.75 5.01 -0.93
N SER A 122 -14.83 5.69 -0.23
CA SER A 122 -14.65 7.14 -0.35
C SER A 122 -13.72 7.57 -1.50
N THR A 123 -12.98 6.65 -2.10
CA THR A 123 -12.09 6.94 -3.22
C THR A 123 -12.12 5.81 -4.25
N SER A 124 -11.69 6.12 -5.47
CA SER A 124 -11.54 5.16 -6.57
C SER A 124 -10.06 4.87 -6.83
N SER A 125 -9.75 3.74 -7.47
CA SER A 125 -8.37 3.42 -7.89
C SER A 125 -7.79 4.44 -8.87
N ASN A 126 -8.62 5.10 -9.70
CA ASN A 126 -8.18 6.20 -10.57
C ASN A 126 -7.70 7.40 -9.75
N THR A 127 -8.52 7.84 -8.80
CA THR A 127 -8.20 8.97 -7.92
C THR A 127 -7.00 8.64 -7.03
N ALA A 128 -6.92 7.42 -6.50
CA ALA A 128 -5.77 6.96 -5.74
C ALA A 128 -4.49 6.94 -6.59
N HIS A 129 -4.57 6.51 -7.85
CA HIS A 129 -3.45 6.57 -8.78
C HIS A 129 -2.97 8.00 -9.01
N GLU A 130 -3.85 8.93 -9.35
CA GLU A 130 -3.53 10.34 -9.60
C GLU A 130 -2.82 10.97 -8.39
N ILE A 131 -3.39 10.81 -7.20
CA ILE A 131 -2.80 11.31 -5.94
C ILE A 131 -1.44 10.66 -5.67
N SER A 132 -1.33 9.36 -5.92
CA SER A 132 -0.07 8.64 -5.73
C SER A 132 1.04 9.19 -6.63
N GLN A 133 0.72 9.60 -7.87
CA GLN A 133 1.73 10.23 -8.75
C GLN A 133 2.20 11.59 -8.21
N GLU A 134 1.30 12.38 -7.62
CA GLU A 134 1.67 13.64 -6.97
C GLU A 134 2.56 13.41 -5.74
N ILE A 135 2.20 12.43 -4.90
CA ILE A 135 2.99 12.03 -3.73
C ILE A 135 4.38 11.54 -4.16
N LEU A 136 4.47 10.63 -5.12
CA LEU A 136 5.75 10.11 -5.63
C LEU A 136 6.62 11.22 -6.22
N THR A 137 6.01 12.18 -6.93
CA THR A 137 6.74 13.35 -7.45
C THR A 137 7.30 14.22 -6.31
N LEU A 138 6.52 14.42 -5.24
CA LEU A 138 6.96 15.16 -4.06
C LEU A 138 8.10 14.43 -3.33
N LEU A 139 7.97 13.12 -3.13
CA LEU A 139 9.00 12.27 -2.52
C LEU A 139 10.31 12.32 -3.31
N LEU A 140 10.23 12.18 -4.64
CA LEU A 140 11.37 12.26 -5.54
C LEU A 140 12.09 13.61 -5.46
N LYS A 141 11.34 14.72 -5.42
CA LYS A 141 11.92 16.08 -5.26
C LYS A 141 12.69 16.25 -3.94
N ASN A 142 12.38 15.44 -2.94
CA ASN A 142 13.02 15.43 -1.64
C ASN A 142 14.04 14.28 -1.48
N GLY A 143 14.43 13.62 -2.58
CA GLY A 143 15.48 12.59 -2.57
C GLY A 143 15.03 11.19 -2.13
N VAL A 144 13.72 10.92 -2.13
CA VAL A 144 13.17 9.59 -1.85
C VAL A 144 12.76 8.93 -3.16
N GLU A 145 13.58 7.99 -3.66
CA GLU A 145 13.42 7.38 -5.00
C GLU A 145 12.67 6.04 -4.99
N ASP A 146 12.83 5.23 -3.93
CA ASP A 146 12.35 3.84 -3.88
C ASP A 146 11.08 3.63 -3.03
N ALA A 147 10.27 4.69 -2.87
CA ALA A 147 9.02 4.61 -2.13
C ALA A 147 7.84 4.14 -3.00
N VAL A 148 6.92 3.42 -2.37
CA VAL A 148 5.63 3.01 -2.94
C VAL A 148 4.51 3.75 -2.20
N VAL A 149 3.40 4.03 -2.88
CA VAL A 149 2.18 4.55 -2.25
C VAL A 149 1.11 3.47 -2.30
N GLU A 150 0.49 3.20 -1.16
CA GLU A 150 -0.58 2.21 -0.98
C GLU A 150 -1.81 2.80 -0.27
#